data_AF-A0A3N5SE83-F1
#
_entry.id   AF-A0A3N5SE83-F1
#
_cell.length_a   1.000
_cell.length_b   1.000
_cell.length_c   1.000
_cell.angle_alpha   90.00
_cell.angle_beta   90.00
_cell.angle_gamma   90.00
#
_symmetry.space_group_name_H-M   'P 1'
#
loop_
_entity.id
_entity.type
_entity.pdbx_description
1 polymer ?
#
loop_
_entity_poly.entity_id
_entity_poly.type
_entity_poly.pdbx_seq_one_letter_code
_entity_poly.pdbx_strand_id
1 'polypeptide(L)'
;MSTILRKLAATRFPSISLPFALLGLCLFSYGLLIPTLGFYWDDFPFAWIAEKMGADGLERYFSTNRPYWGLLFQVTTPILGSEPLRWQLFAILWRWLAACALGSMLYLVWPRTQKLAAWSSLFFVV
;
A
#
# COMPACT_ATOMS: atom_id res chain seq x y z
N MET A 1 28.67 -22.49 1.92
CA MET A 1 27.67 -21.41 1.79
C MET A 1 27.84 -20.76 0.42
N SER A 2 26.80 -20.75 -0.43
CA SER A 2 26.93 -20.26 -1.81
C SER A 2 27.34 -18.78 -1.86
N THR A 3 28.09 -18.39 -2.88
CA THR A 3 28.57 -17.00 -3.09
C THR A 3 27.43 -15.98 -3.06
N ILE A 4 26.22 -16.40 -3.46
CA ILE A 4 24.99 -15.63 -3.46
C ILE A 4 24.55 -15.31 -2.02
N LEU A 5 24.49 -16.32 -1.14
CA LEU A 5 24.12 -16.13 0.27
C LEU A 5 25.08 -15.17 0.98
N ARG A 6 26.38 -15.22 0.62
CA ARG A 6 27.38 -14.31 1.20
C ARG A 6 27.20 -12.86 0.72
N LYS A 7 26.84 -12.66 -0.55
CA LYS A 7 26.51 -11.33 -1.10
C LYS A 7 25.23 -10.76 -0.48
N LEU A 8 24.19 -11.58 -0.32
CA LEU A 8 22.94 -11.19 0.35
C LEU A 8 23.15 -10.89 1.84
N ALA A 9 24.03 -11.62 2.52
CA ALA A 9 24.39 -11.30 3.90
C ALA A 9 25.21 -10.00 4.01
N ALA A 10 25.92 -9.60 2.96
CA ALA A 10 26.78 -8.42 2.94
C ALA A 10 26.02 -7.12 2.62
N THR A 11 24.84 -7.18 1.97
CA THR A 11 24.07 -5.99 1.61
C THR A 11 23.66 -5.20 2.85
N ARG A 12 23.87 -3.88 2.78
CA ARG A 12 23.36 -2.91 3.75
C ARG A 12 22.36 -2.06 3.00
N PHE A 13 21.20 -1.83 3.59
CA PHE A 13 20.24 -0.85 3.11
C PHE A 13 20.39 0.42 3.94
N PRO A 14 21.04 1.46 3.41
CA PRO A 14 20.92 2.80 3.98
C PRO A 14 19.45 3.17 4.13
N SER A 15 19.09 3.84 5.22
CA SER A 15 17.71 4.26 5.51
C SER A 15 17.09 5.09 4.37
N ILE A 16 17.89 5.89 3.66
CA ILE A 16 17.45 6.69 2.50
C ILE A 16 17.13 5.82 1.27
N SER A 17 17.82 4.70 1.08
CA SER A 17 17.63 3.83 -0.08
C SER A 17 16.41 2.91 0.05
N LEU A 18 15.99 2.63 1.30
CA LEU A 18 14.92 1.69 1.59
C LEU A 18 13.57 2.14 0.98
N PRO A 19 13.11 3.40 1.13
CA PRO A 19 11.86 3.85 0.51
C PRO A 19 11.80 3.63 -1.00
N PHE A 20 12.91 3.84 -1.73
CA PHE A 20 12.95 3.62 -3.17
C PHE A 20 12.92 2.13 -3.54
N ALA A 21 13.62 1.29 -2.77
CA ALA A 21 13.56 -0.15 -2.94
C ALA A 21 12.13 -0.69 -2.69
N LEU A 22 11.46 -0.18 -1.65
CA LEU A 22 10.07 -0.51 -1.35
C LEU A 22 9.11 -0.04 -2.45
N LEU A 23 9.30 1.17 -2.99
CA LEU A 23 8.48 1.68 -4.09
C LEU A 23 8.62 0.81 -5.34
N GLY A 24 9.87 0.48 -5.71
CA GLY A 24 10.16 -0.42 -6.81
C GLY A 24 9.48 -1.77 -6.62
N LEU A 25 9.59 -2.35 -5.42
CA LEU A 25 8.97 -3.63 -5.10
C LEU A 25 7.43 -3.56 -5.15
N CYS A 26 6.80 -2.51 -4.63
CA CYS A 26 5.35 -2.30 -4.76
C CYS A 26 4.91 -2.27 -6.24
N LEU A 27 5.65 -1.54 -7.08
CA LEU A 27 5.36 -1.43 -8.51
C LEU A 27 5.53 -2.77 -9.24
N PHE A 28 6.56 -3.55 -8.90
CA PHE A 28 6.75 -4.88 -9.49
C PHE A 28 5.71 -5.90 -8.99
N SER A 29 5.37 -5.90 -7.69
CA SER A 29 4.42 -6.84 -7.11
C SER A 29 2.99 -6.61 -7.60
N TYR A 30 2.58 -5.34 -7.74
CA TYR A 30 1.18 -4.99 -8.00
C TYR A 30 0.95 -4.27 -9.32
N GLY A 31 1.92 -3.48 -9.78
CA GLY A 31 1.81 -2.70 -11.02
C GLY A 31 1.66 -3.53 -12.28
N LEU A 32 2.20 -4.76 -12.30
CA LEU A 32 2.09 -5.68 -13.44
C LEU A 32 0.63 -6.11 -13.74
N LEU A 33 -0.23 -6.15 -12.72
CA LEU A 33 -1.63 -6.55 -12.85
C LEU A 33 -2.57 -5.39 -13.17
N ILE A 34 -2.14 -4.14 -12.95
CA ILE A 34 -2.98 -2.94 -13.15
C ILE A 34 -3.68 -2.89 -14.52
N PRO A 35 -2.99 -3.19 -15.65
CA PRO A 35 -3.62 -3.08 -16.96
C PRO A 35 -4.79 -4.05 -17.19
N THR A 36 -4.88 -5.13 -16.42
CA THR A 36 -5.87 -6.20 -16.62
C THR A 36 -6.90 -6.30 -15.49
N LEU A 37 -6.59 -5.78 -14.30
CA LEU A 37 -7.41 -5.98 -13.10
C LEU A 37 -8.71 -5.16 -13.10
N GLY A 38 -8.67 -3.92 -13.61
CA GLY A 38 -9.78 -2.98 -13.46
C GLY A 38 -10.06 -2.67 -11.98
N PHE A 39 -11.33 -2.72 -11.59
CA PHE A 39 -11.71 -2.62 -10.17
C PHE A 39 -11.48 -3.95 -9.47
N TYR A 40 -10.81 -3.91 -8.31
CA TYR A 40 -10.55 -5.11 -7.53
C TYR A 40 -11.49 -5.18 -6.33
N TRP A 41 -12.32 -6.22 -6.31
CA TRP A 41 -13.19 -6.57 -5.17
C TRP A 41 -14.04 -5.38 -4.67
N ASP A 42 -13.72 -4.84 -3.50
CA ASP A 42 -14.44 -3.76 -2.83
C ASP A 42 -14.31 -2.39 -3.53
N ASP A 43 -13.33 -2.21 -4.43
CA ASP A 43 -13.20 -0.95 -5.17
C ASP A 43 -14.46 -0.67 -6.03
N PHE A 44 -15.03 -1.72 -6.62
CA PHE A 44 -16.22 -1.61 -7.47
C PHE A 44 -17.47 -1.15 -6.71
N PRO A 45 -17.93 -1.83 -5.64
CA PRO A 45 -19.13 -1.41 -4.92
C PRO A 45 -18.99 -0.02 -4.32
N PHE A 46 -17.82 0.38 -3.84
CA PHE A 46 -17.64 1.72 -3.27
C PHE A 46 -17.69 2.81 -4.35
N ALA A 47 -17.03 2.59 -5.49
CA ALA A 47 -17.13 3.50 -6.63
C ALA A 47 -18.58 3.61 -7.15
N TRP A 48 -19.30 2.49 -7.23
CA TRP A 48 -20.70 2.48 -7.66
C TRP A 48 -21.63 3.20 -6.67
N ILE A 49 -21.48 2.95 -5.36
CA ILE A 49 -22.28 3.65 -4.33
C ILE A 49 -22.00 5.15 -4.40
N ALA A 50 -20.73 5.55 -4.51
CA ALA A 50 -20.37 6.95 -4.65
C ALA A 50 -21.03 7.59 -5.88
N GLU A 51 -21.02 6.90 -7.02
CA GLU A 51 -21.58 7.41 -8.28
C GLU A 51 -23.12 7.45 -8.27
N LYS A 52 -23.79 6.45 -7.71
CA LYS A 52 -25.26 6.34 -7.75
C LYS A 52 -25.98 6.94 -6.55
N MET A 53 -25.33 6.95 -5.40
CA MET A 53 -25.95 7.32 -4.11
C MET A 53 -25.20 8.44 -3.39
N GLY A 54 -24.06 8.90 -3.92
CA GLY A 54 -23.28 10.00 -3.36
C GLY A 54 -22.66 9.68 -2.00
N ALA A 55 -22.24 10.75 -1.30
CA ALA A 55 -21.60 10.66 0.01
C ALA A 55 -22.52 10.03 1.08
N ASP A 56 -23.82 10.36 1.05
CA ASP A 56 -24.82 9.83 1.99
C ASP A 56 -24.99 8.32 1.82
N GLY A 57 -24.91 7.81 0.59
CA GLY A 57 -24.92 6.38 0.30
C GLY A 57 -23.75 5.64 0.93
N LEU A 58 -22.54 6.23 0.85
CA LEU A 58 -21.35 5.70 1.51
C LEU A 58 -21.48 5.75 3.03
N GLU A 59 -22.01 6.84 3.60
CA GLU A 59 -22.26 6.93 5.04
C GLU A 59 -23.16 5.80 5.51
N ARG A 60 -24.29 5.63 4.81
CA ARG A 60 -25.30 4.64 5.16
C ARG A 60 -24.74 3.23 5.03
N TYR A 61 -23.97 2.94 3.98
CA TYR A 61 -23.32 1.64 3.80
C TYR A 61 -22.39 1.29 4.97
N PHE A 62 -21.62 2.26 5.44
CA PHE A 62 -20.63 2.04 6.50
C PHE A 62 -21.14 2.27 7.93
N SER A 63 -22.38 2.77 8.09
CA SER A 63 -22.96 3.21 9.37
C SER A 63 -22.98 2.16 10.49
N THR A 64 -23.08 0.87 10.15
CA THR A 64 -23.26 -0.21 11.14
C THR A 64 -21.95 -0.75 11.70
N ASN A 65 -20.93 -0.91 10.86
CA ASN A 65 -19.71 -1.65 11.23
C ASN A 65 -18.43 -0.82 11.11
N ARG A 66 -18.39 0.22 10.28
CA ARG A 66 -17.13 0.89 9.88
C ARG A 66 -17.34 2.39 9.60
N PRO A 67 -17.93 3.17 10.52
CA PRO A 67 -18.30 4.57 10.26
C PRO A 67 -17.12 5.44 9.79
N TYR A 68 -15.91 5.21 10.33
CA TYR A 68 -14.70 5.91 9.88
C TYR A 68 -14.31 5.61 8.43
N TRP A 69 -14.61 4.42 7.92
CA TRP A 69 -14.42 4.11 6.50
C TRP A 69 -15.37 4.89 5.62
N GLY A 70 -16.61 5.12 6.08
CA GLY A 70 -17.55 6.01 5.40
C GLY A 70 -16.96 7.39 5.18
N LEU A 71 -16.41 8.00 6.24
CA LEU A 71 -15.76 9.30 6.14
C LEU A 71 -14.58 9.30 5.15
N LEU A 72 -13.72 8.27 5.20
CA LEU A 72 -12.59 8.15 4.27
C LEU A 72 -13.05 8.01 2.82
N PHE A 73 -14.05 7.18 2.54
CA PHE A 73 -14.56 6.98 1.18
C PHE A 73 -15.35 8.19 0.67
N GLN A 74 -16.05 8.94 1.54
CA GLN A 74 -16.69 10.20 1.15
C GLN A 74 -15.66 11.25 0.69
N VAL A 75 -14.47 11.27 1.30
CA VAL A 75 -13.39 12.21 0.92
C VAL A 75 -12.64 11.73 -0.32
N THR A 76 -12.38 10.42 -0.42
CA THR A 76 -11.52 9.87 -1.49
C THR A 76 -12.25 9.61 -2.79
N THR A 77 -13.51 9.18 -2.76
CA THR A 77 -14.26 8.84 -3.99
C THR A 77 -14.49 10.03 -4.93
N PRO A 78 -14.70 11.29 -4.47
CA PRO A 78 -14.79 12.43 -5.39
C PRO A 78 -13.45 12.78 -6.06
N ILE A 79 -12.33 12.49 -5.40
CA ILE A 79 -10.97 12.75 -5.91
C ILE A 79 -10.58 11.69 -6.93
N LEU A 80 -10.82 10.42 -6.61
CA LEU A 80 -10.42 9.28 -7.43
C LEU A 80 -11.44 8.97 -8.54
N GLY A 81 -12.72 9.27 -8.34
CA GLY A 81 -13.79 9.03 -9.30
C GLY A 81 -13.97 7.54 -9.66
N SER A 82 -14.57 7.28 -10.82
CA SER A 82 -14.87 5.93 -11.31
C SER A 82 -13.77 5.32 -12.19
N GLU A 83 -12.56 5.87 -12.20
CA GLU A 83 -11.45 5.36 -13.02
C GLU A 83 -10.60 4.36 -12.22
N PRO A 84 -10.56 3.05 -12.57
CA PRO A 84 -9.90 2.03 -11.76
C PRO A 84 -8.40 2.27 -11.58
N LEU A 85 -7.73 2.84 -12.58
CA LEU A 85 -6.29 3.14 -12.52
C LEU A 85 -5.96 4.04 -11.33
N ARG A 86 -6.80 5.03 -11.03
CA ARG A 86 -6.59 5.96 -9.91
C ARG A 86 -6.65 5.24 -8.57
N TRP A 87 -7.58 4.28 -8.43
CA TRP A 87 -7.69 3.43 -7.23
C TRP A 87 -6.49 2.49 -7.06
N GLN A 88 -6.02 1.86 -8.15
CA GLN A 88 -4.84 1.00 -8.10
C GLN A 88 -3.57 1.78 -7.70
N LEU A 89 -3.37 2.97 -8.26
CA LEU A 89 -2.25 3.84 -7.88
C LEU A 89 -2.36 4.33 -6.43
N PHE A 90 -3.57 4.66 -5.98
CA PHE A 90 -3.84 5.02 -4.59
C PHE A 90 -3.54 3.86 -3.62
N ALA A 91 -3.89 2.63 -3.98
CA ALA A 91 -3.56 1.45 -3.19
C ALA A 91 -2.03 1.20 -3.12
N ILE A 92 -1.31 1.35 -4.23
CA ILE A 92 0.16 1.26 -4.26
C ILE A 92 0.80 2.32 -3.36
N LEU A 93 0.30 3.55 -3.41
CA LEU A 93 0.77 4.64 -2.54
C LEU A 93 0.67 4.25 -1.07
N TRP A 94 -0.50 3.78 -0.62
CA TRP A 94 -0.69 3.42 0.79
C TRP A 94 0.13 2.20 1.22
N ARG A 95 0.29 1.20 0.35
CA ARG A 95 1.18 0.05 0.61
C ARG A 95 2.63 0.49 0.79
N TRP A 96 3.10 1.37 -0.09
CA TRP A 96 4.44 1.93 0.00
C TRP A 96 4.64 2.76 1.28
N LEU A 97 3.70 3.64 1.62
CA LEU A 97 3.76 4.44 2.84
C LEU A 97 3.74 3.58 4.11
N ALA A 98 2.88 2.56 4.16
CA ALA A 98 2.81 1.62 5.28
C ALA A 98 4.13 0.86 5.46
N ALA A 99 4.73 0.40 4.37
CA ALA A 99 6.03 -0.28 4.40
C ALA A 99 7.16 0.66 4.85
N CYS A 100 7.16 1.92 4.42
CA CYS A 100 8.10 2.93 4.88
C CYS A 100 7.93 3.20 6.38
N ALA A 101 6.70 3.36 6.85
CA ALA A 101 6.39 3.58 8.27
C ALA A 101 6.86 2.40 9.12
N LEU A 102 6.61 1.15 8.67
CA LEU A 102 7.11 -0.05 9.32
C LEU A 102 8.65 -0.03 9.38
N GLY A 103 9.32 0.21 8.26
CA GLY A 103 10.78 0.25 8.20
C GLY A 103 11.38 1.31 9.13
N SER A 104 10.82 2.52 9.13
CA SER A 104 11.21 3.60 10.03
C SER A 104 11.02 3.20 11.50
N MET A 105 9.87 2.62 11.85
CA MET A 105 9.61 2.11 13.19
C MET A 105 10.63 1.04 13.60
N LEU A 106 10.92 0.07 12.73
CA LEU A 106 11.86 -1.01 13.03
C LEU A 106 13.30 -0.52 13.14
N TYR A 107 13.71 0.50 12.36
CA TYR A 107 15.02 1.13 12.53
C TYR A 107 15.17 1.84 13.87
N LEU A 108 14.09 2.42 14.41
CA LEU A 108 14.09 3.06 15.73
C LEU A 108 14.10 2.04 16.86
N VAL A 109 13.31 0.96 16.74
CA VAL A 109 13.18 -0.08 17.77
C VAL A 109 14.40 -1.01 17.80
N TRP A 110 15.00 -1.31 16.64
CA TRP A 110 16.12 -2.25 16.51
C TRP A 110 17.36 -1.64 15.84
N PRO A 111 18.02 -0.65 16.48
CA PRO A 111 19.15 0.05 15.89
C PRO A 111 20.38 -0.86 15.63
N ARG A 112 20.50 -1.98 16.36
CA ARG A 112 21.62 -2.94 16.19
C ARG A 112 21.41 -3.93 15.03
N THR A 113 20.17 -4.10 14.55
CA THR A 113 19.81 -5.10 13.52
C THR A 113 19.09 -4.47 12.33
N GLN A 114 19.64 -3.35 11.84
CA GLN A 114 19.14 -2.60 10.68
C GLN A 114 18.84 -3.44 9.43
N LYS A 115 19.59 -4.52 9.21
CA LYS A 115 19.31 -5.45 8.09
C LYS A 115 17.99 -6.18 8.26
N LEU A 116 17.67 -6.61 9.48
CA LEU A 116 16.40 -7.30 9.77
C LEU A 116 15.24 -6.34 9.54
N ALA A 117 15.34 -5.09 10.01
CA ALA A 117 14.34 -4.06 9.76
C ALA A 117 14.07 -3.84 8.25
N ALA A 118 15.13 -3.74 7.45
CA ALA A 118 15.01 -3.61 5.99
C ALA A 118 14.32 -4.83 5.35
N TRP A 119 14.75 -6.04 5.70
CA TRP A 119 14.16 -7.27 5.16
C TRP A 119 12.70 -7.45 5.59
N SER A 120 12.35 -7.17 6.85
CA SER A 120 10.96 -7.18 7.32
C SER A 120 10.07 -6.24 6.53
N SER A 121 10.58 -5.05 6.19
CA SER A 121 9.84 -4.06 5.39
C SER A 121 9.66 -4.51 3.94
N LEU A 122 10.69 -5.15 3.35
CA LEU A 122 10.61 -5.73 2.01
C LEU A 122 9.59 -6.86 1.95
N PHE A 123 9.59 -7.76 2.94
CA PHE A 123 8.61 -8.85 3.01
C PHE A 123 7.19 -8.37 3.29
N PHE A 124 7.01 -7.23 3.97
CA PHE A 124 5.69 -6.65 4.20
C PHE A 124 4.98 -6.20 2.91
N VAL A 125 5.74 -5.85 1.86
CA VAL A 125 5.21 -5.36 0.57
C VAL A 125 4.77 -6.49 -0.37
N VAL A 126 5.12 -7.76 -0.08
CA VAL A 126 4.82 -8.91 -0.95
C VAL A 126 3.73 -9.75 -0.32
#